data_AF-A0A925ATI1-F1
#
_entry.id   AF-A0A925ATI1-F1
#
_cell.length_a   1.000
_cell.length_b   1.000
_cell.length_c   1.000
_cell.angle_alpha   90.00
_cell.angle_beta   90.00
_cell.angle_gamma   90.00
#
_symmetry.space_group_name_H-M   'P 1'
#
loop_
_entity.id
_entity.type
_entity.pdbx_description
1 polymer ?
#
loop_
_entity_poly.entity_id
_entity_poly.type
_entity_poly.pdbx_seq_one_letter_code
_entity_poly.pdbx_strand_id
1 'polypeptide(L)'
;MSVFGINLLNAHTSFAANPFTNDSESISTFAENSEDDFLPPDQAFKLNIIAIDTNTLQAQFTVIPTYYLYHDRIKFSAKNASITEVNLPKGEIKDDPNFGQMEVYHHDFIAIIKLDNVTNNSVNINAGYQGCSEKGLCYAPINKVMSIDLPTGRSAPANATTSNIYNDDKTSSVLKSGNIWLIVTVFFGAGLLLSLTPCVLPMIPILSSIIIGSKKAVGNDKATTKLYSFGLSVAYVLGMALSYTLAGIAAGLTGNLISNSLQNPWVLSASAVVFVLLAFSMFGFYELKLPNTVETRILNASIRLKGGQFLGVFIMGALSALIVSPCIAAPLAGALIYISQTHNVVLGGFALFALAIGMGVPLLLIGASAGTLLPKAGSWMTNVRNLFGVLMLAMAAYVISPVATPFISKLIGYQHTTAIQFTPIKSVADLDAHIANARGKSVMLDFYADWCVSCKEMEKLTFSNSEVQQSLKNIVVLQADVTANSEDDKALLKRFGLFGPPGILFFNAQGQELKNLKVIGFQNAEKFLITTNKLK
;
A
#
# COMPACT_ATOMS: atom_id res chain seq x y z
N MET A 1 12.37 -47.11 28.46
CA MET A 1 12.12 -47.19 29.91
C MET A 1 12.33 -45.81 30.49
N SER A 2 11.30 -44.97 30.48
CA SER A 2 10.26 -44.83 31.52
C SER A 2 10.68 -43.76 32.53
N VAL A 3 10.16 -42.54 32.39
CA VAL A 3 9.01 -41.98 33.13
C VAL A 3 9.54 -40.96 34.13
N PHE A 4 9.28 -39.67 33.85
CA PHE A 4 8.89 -38.69 34.86
C PHE A 4 8.08 -37.61 34.15
N GLY A 5 6.76 -37.75 34.24
CA GLY A 5 5.82 -36.68 33.92
C GLY A 5 5.36 -36.05 35.22
N ILE A 6 5.36 -34.71 35.27
CA ILE A 6 4.45 -33.93 36.12
C ILE A 6 3.99 -32.73 35.31
N ASN A 7 2.66 -32.67 35.17
CA ASN A 7 1.83 -31.58 34.68
C ASN A 7 2.15 -30.25 35.38
N LEU A 8 2.22 -29.16 34.60
CA LEU A 8 1.78 -27.85 35.06
C LEU A 8 0.96 -27.19 33.96
N LEU A 9 -0.28 -26.88 34.34
CA LEU A 9 -1.36 -26.32 33.56
C LEU A 9 -1.11 -24.88 33.11
N ASN A 10 -1.83 -24.51 32.04
CA ASN A 10 -2.46 -23.21 31.78
C ASN A 10 -1.66 -21.93 32.03
N ALA A 11 -1.23 -21.32 30.92
CA ALA A 11 -1.17 -19.86 30.81
C ALA A 11 -1.68 -19.44 29.43
N HIS A 12 -3.01 -19.55 29.24
CA HIS A 12 -3.73 -18.66 28.34
C HIS A 12 -3.81 -17.30 29.02
N THR A 13 -3.23 -16.27 28.40
CA THR A 13 -3.60 -14.88 28.68
C THR A 13 -4.14 -14.25 27.40
N SER A 14 -5.45 -14.02 27.48
CA SER A 14 -6.29 -13.32 26.54
C SER A 14 -5.74 -11.93 26.20
N PHE A 15 -5.66 -11.61 24.92
CA PHE A 15 -5.71 -10.23 24.44
C PHE A 15 -7.06 -10.04 23.76
N ALA A 16 -8.01 -9.51 24.53
CA ALA A 16 -9.27 -8.98 24.03
C ALA A 16 -9.14 -7.45 24.01
N ALA A 17 -9.35 -6.83 22.86
CA ALA A 17 -9.83 -5.45 22.72
C ALA A 17 -10.22 -5.19 21.26
N ASN A 18 -11.53 -5.28 20.98
CA ASN A 18 -12.21 -4.49 19.96
C ASN A 18 -12.04 -2.99 20.30
N PRO A 19 -12.02 -2.09 19.30
CA PRO A 19 -13.28 -1.52 18.83
C PRO A 19 -13.29 -1.22 17.32
N PHE A 20 -14.46 -1.29 16.69
CA PHE A 20 -15.05 -0.23 15.85
C PHE A 20 -16.38 -0.76 15.31
N THR A 21 -17.42 -0.41 16.06
CA THR A 21 -18.84 -0.55 15.75
C THR A 21 -19.32 0.66 14.96
N ASN A 22 -20.48 0.48 14.31
CA ASN A 22 -21.37 1.46 13.69
C ASN A 22 -21.02 1.86 12.25
N ASP A 23 -21.97 2.08 11.35
CA ASP A 23 -23.39 1.72 11.17
C ASP A 23 -23.80 2.42 9.85
N SER A 24 -24.96 2.04 9.32
CA SER A 24 -25.74 2.69 8.23
C SER A 24 -25.30 2.40 6.78
N GLU A 25 -26.01 1.53 6.04
CA GLU A 25 -27.30 1.78 5.33
C GLU A 25 -27.12 2.66 4.08
N SER A 26 -27.86 2.52 2.98
CA SER A 26 -28.44 1.39 2.23
C SER A 26 -28.87 2.00 0.88
N ILE A 27 -28.42 1.39 -0.21
CA ILE A 27 -29.10 1.12 -1.50
C ILE A 27 -29.96 2.23 -2.16
N SER A 28 -29.57 2.61 -3.40
CA SER A 28 -30.38 2.44 -4.65
C SER A 28 -29.58 2.92 -5.88
N THR A 29 -29.08 2.07 -6.80
CA THR A 29 -29.70 1.42 -7.98
C THR A 29 -30.63 2.28 -8.85
N PHE A 30 -30.12 2.71 -10.02
CA PHE A 30 -30.67 2.71 -11.39
C PHE A 30 -29.48 3.04 -12.34
N ALA A 31 -29.36 2.68 -13.61
CA ALA A 31 -29.73 1.56 -14.48
C ALA A 31 -28.93 1.83 -15.79
N GLU A 32 -28.61 0.79 -16.55
CA GLU A 32 -27.78 0.84 -17.77
C GLU A 32 -28.32 1.67 -18.94
N ASN A 33 -27.37 2.04 -19.82
CA ASN A 33 -27.43 2.54 -21.19
C ASN A 33 -27.47 4.06 -21.42
N SER A 34 -26.33 4.61 -21.83
CA SER A 34 -26.07 5.17 -23.17
C SER A 34 -24.58 5.54 -23.23
N GLU A 35 -23.90 5.39 -24.36
CA GLU A 35 -23.55 6.58 -25.16
C GLU A 35 -23.40 7.83 -24.26
N ASP A 36 -22.16 8.19 -23.97
CA ASP A 36 -21.69 9.19 -22.99
C ASP A 36 -21.81 8.81 -21.50
N ASP A 37 -20.69 8.35 -20.93
CA ASP A 37 -20.53 8.00 -19.51
C ASP A 37 -21.03 9.10 -18.55
N PHE A 38 -22.05 8.77 -17.74
CA PHE A 38 -22.45 9.57 -16.58
C PHE A 38 -21.44 9.42 -15.45
N LEU A 39 -20.97 10.53 -14.89
CA LEU A 39 -20.04 10.53 -13.77
C LEU A 39 -20.69 9.98 -12.48
N PRO A 40 -19.94 9.30 -11.61
CA PRO A 40 -20.41 8.98 -10.27
C PRO A 40 -20.81 10.24 -9.48
N PRO A 41 -21.79 10.18 -8.57
CA PRO A 41 -22.29 11.35 -7.84
C PRO A 41 -21.21 12.09 -7.04
N ASP A 42 -20.27 11.38 -6.41
CA ASP A 42 -19.12 11.98 -5.71
C ASP A 42 -18.12 12.70 -6.64
N GLN A 43 -18.17 12.41 -7.94
CA GLN A 43 -17.38 13.12 -8.95
C GLN A 43 -18.15 14.31 -9.51
N ALA A 44 -19.45 14.12 -9.79
CA ALA A 44 -20.35 15.16 -10.31
C ALA A 44 -20.57 16.31 -9.33
N PHE A 45 -20.66 16.00 -8.03
CA PHE A 45 -20.91 16.95 -6.95
C PHE A 45 -19.87 16.79 -5.85
N LYS A 46 -18.95 17.74 -5.74
CA LYS A 46 -17.93 17.73 -4.68
C LYS A 46 -18.30 18.73 -3.60
N LEU A 47 -18.54 18.24 -2.39
CA LEU A 47 -18.80 19.05 -1.20
C LEU A 47 -17.53 19.12 -0.34
N ASN A 48 -17.11 20.33 -0.01
CA ASN A 48 -16.06 20.61 0.97
C ASN A 48 -16.59 21.60 2.03
N ILE A 49 -16.43 21.31 3.32
CA ILE A 49 -16.86 22.21 4.41
C ILE A 49 -15.63 22.67 5.19
N ILE A 50 -15.44 23.98 5.28
CA ILE A 50 -14.36 24.62 6.05
C ILE A 50 -14.95 25.49 7.16
N ALA A 51 -14.30 25.54 8.31
CA ALA A 51 -14.64 26.49 9.37
C ALA A 51 -13.96 27.83 9.08
N ILE A 52 -14.75 28.91 8.96
CA ILE A 52 -14.21 30.28 8.86
C ILE A 52 -13.90 30.79 10.27
N ASP A 53 -14.86 30.64 11.20
CA ASP A 53 -14.74 31.06 12.59
C ASP A 53 -15.29 29.97 13.53
N THR A 54 -15.34 30.26 14.85
CA THR A 54 -15.89 29.34 15.86
C THR A 54 -17.38 29.05 15.70
N ASN A 55 -18.11 29.92 14.99
CA ASN A 55 -19.57 29.87 14.86
C ASN A 55 -20.04 29.87 13.39
N THR A 56 -19.11 29.83 12.43
CA THR A 56 -19.43 29.99 11.00
C THR A 56 -18.69 28.95 10.18
N LEU A 57 -19.45 28.08 9.50
CA LEU A 57 -18.94 27.13 8.53
C LEU A 57 -19.28 27.58 7.11
N GLN A 58 -18.40 27.27 6.18
CA GLN A 58 -18.57 27.52 4.76
C GLN A 58 -18.57 26.19 4.02
N ALA A 59 -19.71 25.84 3.42
CA ALA A 59 -19.86 24.69 2.54
C ALA A 59 -19.67 25.13 1.08
N GLN A 60 -18.62 24.62 0.45
CA GLN A 60 -18.30 24.84 -0.96
C GLN A 60 -18.78 23.64 -1.76
N PHE A 61 -19.73 23.87 -2.66
CA PHE A 61 -20.16 22.88 -3.64
C PHE A 61 -19.50 23.19 -4.98
N THR A 62 -18.79 22.20 -5.52
CA THR A 62 -18.30 22.22 -6.90
C THR A 62 -19.19 21.32 -7.75
N VAL A 63 -19.79 21.90 -8.79
CA VAL A 63 -20.74 21.22 -9.69
C VAL A 63 -20.12 21.15 -11.08
N ILE A 64 -19.96 19.94 -11.61
CA ILE A 64 -19.36 19.74 -12.94
C ILE A 64 -20.32 20.27 -14.03
N PRO A 65 -19.82 20.95 -15.08
CA PRO A 65 -20.64 21.35 -16.22
C PRO A 65 -21.42 20.15 -16.78
N THR A 66 -22.71 20.33 -17.09
CA THR A 66 -23.71 19.28 -17.44
C THR A 66 -24.43 18.59 -16.27
N TYR A 67 -24.25 19.08 -15.04
CA TYR A 67 -24.97 18.65 -13.85
C TYR A 67 -25.54 19.85 -13.07
N TYR A 68 -26.56 19.62 -12.24
CA TYR A 68 -27.15 20.64 -11.37
C TYR A 68 -27.62 20.08 -10.03
N LEU A 69 -27.57 20.92 -8.98
CA LEU A 69 -28.08 20.62 -7.65
C LEU A 69 -29.38 21.40 -7.39
N TYR A 70 -30.33 20.78 -6.68
CA TYR A 70 -31.56 21.47 -6.28
C TYR A 70 -31.38 22.30 -5.02
N HIS A 71 -31.75 23.57 -5.08
CA HIS A 71 -31.73 24.50 -3.93
C HIS A 71 -32.45 23.91 -2.70
N ASP A 72 -33.71 23.51 -2.88
CA ASP A 72 -34.58 23.07 -1.78
C ASP A 72 -34.26 21.68 -1.22
N ARG A 73 -33.36 20.94 -1.87
CA ARG A 73 -32.94 19.59 -1.43
C ARG A 73 -31.61 19.60 -0.68
N ILE A 74 -30.98 20.75 -0.53
CA ILE A 74 -29.77 20.90 0.29
C ILE A 74 -30.18 21.13 1.74
N LYS A 75 -29.79 20.21 2.62
CA LYS A 75 -30.09 20.23 4.05
C LYS A 75 -28.84 19.98 4.87
N PHE A 76 -28.68 20.73 5.94
CA PHE A 76 -27.59 20.54 6.90
C PHE A 76 -28.16 20.20 8.27
N SER A 77 -27.54 19.23 8.93
CA SER A 77 -27.81 18.89 10.33
C SER A 77 -26.49 18.73 11.07
N ALA A 78 -26.43 19.11 12.34
CA ALA A 78 -25.23 19.05 13.15
C ALA A 78 -25.45 18.15 14.37
N LYS A 79 -24.44 17.34 14.71
CA LYS A 79 -24.32 16.68 16.02
C LYS A 79 -23.28 17.46 16.83
N ASN A 80 -23.61 17.79 18.08
CA ASN A 80 -22.82 18.61 19.03
C ASN A 80 -22.76 20.13 18.74
N ALA A 81 -23.65 20.62 17.87
CA ALA A 81 -23.94 22.04 17.68
C ALA A 81 -25.38 22.19 17.15
N SER A 82 -25.99 23.36 17.34
CA SER A 82 -27.27 23.71 16.74
C SER A 82 -27.04 24.62 15.54
N ILE A 83 -27.70 24.35 14.42
CA ILE A 83 -27.64 25.22 13.23
C ILE A 83 -28.74 26.27 13.36
N THR A 84 -28.36 27.54 13.41
CA THR A 84 -29.29 28.66 13.57
C THR A 84 -29.81 29.15 12.22
N GLU A 85 -28.93 29.19 11.22
CA GLU A 85 -29.24 29.71 9.89
C GLU A 85 -28.32 29.08 8.84
N VAL A 86 -28.90 28.71 7.69
CA VAL A 86 -28.17 28.31 6.49
C VAL A 86 -28.49 29.32 5.40
N ASN A 87 -27.48 30.09 5.00
CA ASN A 87 -27.61 31.04 3.91
C ASN A 87 -27.12 30.39 2.60
N LEU A 88 -28.08 30.09 1.73
CA LEU A 88 -27.85 29.58 0.38
C LEU A 88 -27.97 30.75 -0.62
N PRO A 89 -27.07 30.85 -1.61
CA PRO A 89 -27.15 31.89 -2.62
C PRO A 89 -28.36 31.67 -3.54
N LYS A 90 -28.86 32.72 -4.18
CA LYS A 90 -29.96 32.57 -5.14
C LYS A 90 -29.52 31.74 -6.35
N GLY A 91 -30.27 30.69 -6.67
CA GLY A 91 -30.08 29.83 -7.83
C GLY A 91 -30.86 30.30 -9.06
N GLU A 92 -30.80 29.48 -10.11
CA GLU A 92 -31.50 29.70 -11.37
C GLU A 92 -32.79 28.88 -11.40
N ILE A 93 -33.90 29.46 -11.88
CA ILE A 93 -35.14 28.70 -12.02
C ILE A 93 -35.06 27.84 -13.28
N LYS A 94 -35.17 26.52 -13.11
CA LYS A 94 -35.20 25.52 -14.18
C LYS A 94 -36.51 24.75 -14.11
N ASP A 95 -37.15 24.54 -15.25
CA ASP A 95 -38.31 23.66 -15.37
C ASP A 95 -37.80 22.23 -15.63
N ASP A 96 -37.79 21.41 -14.57
CA ASP A 96 -37.31 20.04 -14.62
C ASP A 96 -38.46 19.08 -15.01
N PRO A 97 -38.28 18.18 -16.00
CA PRO A 97 -39.33 17.25 -16.40
C PRO A 97 -39.86 16.33 -15.29
N ASN A 98 -39.04 16.05 -14.26
CA ASN A 98 -39.39 15.15 -13.15
C ASN A 98 -40.00 15.90 -11.95
N PHE A 99 -39.63 17.17 -11.75
CA PHE A 99 -39.98 17.91 -10.53
C PHE A 99 -40.68 19.26 -10.77
N GLY A 100 -40.85 19.68 -12.02
CA GLY A 100 -41.42 20.98 -12.41
C GLY A 100 -40.44 22.13 -12.20
N GLN A 101 -40.96 23.35 -12.02
CA GLN A 101 -40.14 24.53 -11.77
C GLN A 101 -39.45 24.44 -10.41
N MET A 102 -38.12 24.32 -10.44
CA MET A 102 -37.25 24.22 -9.28
C MET A 102 -36.11 25.22 -9.40
N GLU A 103 -35.66 25.76 -8.28
CA GLU A 103 -34.43 26.55 -8.21
C GLU A 103 -33.22 25.62 -8.13
N VAL A 104 -32.24 25.81 -9.02
CA VAL A 104 -31.09 24.91 -9.20
C VAL A 104 -29.77 25.67 -9.32
N TYR A 105 -28.67 24.94 -9.12
CA TYR A 105 -27.30 25.44 -9.29
C TYR A 105 -26.56 24.61 -10.34
N HIS A 106 -26.19 25.24 -11.46
CA HIS A 106 -25.34 24.64 -12.51
C HIS A 106 -23.85 24.89 -12.28
N HIS A 107 -23.51 25.84 -11.40
CA HIS A 107 -22.16 26.30 -11.14
C HIS A 107 -21.79 26.14 -9.67
N ASP A 108 -20.49 26.27 -9.40
CA ASP A 108 -19.95 26.26 -8.05
C ASP A 108 -20.57 27.36 -7.19
N PHE A 109 -20.95 27.03 -5.97
CA PHE A 109 -21.55 27.97 -5.04
C PHE A 109 -21.13 27.70 -3.60
N ILE A 110 -21.35 28.70 -2.77
CA ILE A 110 -20.94 28.71 -1.37
C ILE A 110 -22.16 28.90 -0.49
N ALA A 111 -22.40 27.97 0.43
CA ALA A 111 -23.41 28.10 1.47
C ALA A 111 -22.75 28.42 2.81
N ILE A 112 -23.30 29.39 3.54
CA ILE A 112 -22.79 29.81 4.86
C ILE A 112 -23.72 29.23 5.94
N ILE A 113 -23.15 28.46 6.86
CA ILE A 113 -23.87 27.79 7.94
C ILE A 113 -23.45 28.44 9.26
N LYS A 114 -24.41 29.07 9.96
CA LYS A 114 -24.19 29.63 11.29
C LYS A 114 -24.52 28.60 12.36
N LEU A 115 -23.58 28.39 13.28
CA LEU A 115 -23.67 27.47 14.41
C LEU A 115 -23.87 28.23 15.72
N ASP A 116 -24.61 27.64 16.63
CA ASP A 116 -24.80 28.08 18.01
C ASP A 116 -24.74 26.88 18.98
N ASN A 117 -24.48 27.14 20.26
CA ASN A 117 -24.31 26.13 21.31
C ASN A 117 -23.35 24.98 20.93
N VAL A 118 -22.16 25.34 20.44
CA VAL A 118 -21.09 24.38 20.17
C VAL A 118 -20.57 23.82 21.51
N THR A 119 -20.76 22.52 21.75
CA THR A 119 -20.38 21.88 23.01
C THR A 119 -18.96 21.31 23.01
N ASN A 120 -18.36 21.09 21.83
CA ASN A 120 -17.03 20.50 21.65
C ASN A 120 -16.22 21.25 20.57
N ASN A 121 -14.89 21.11 20.60
CA ASN A 121 -13.99 21.71 19.59
C ASN A 121 -14.13 21.08 18.19
N SER A 122 -14.93 20.03 18.04
CA SER A 122 -15.26 19.39 16.77
C SER A 122 -16.77 19.24 16.60
N VAL A 123 -17.26 19.54 15.40
CA VAL A 123 -18.68 19.46 15.05
C VAL A 123 -18.86 18.47 13.91
N ASN A 124 -19.79 17.53 14.09
CA ASN A 124 -20.14 16.57 13.05
C ASN A 124 -21.30 17.13 12.25
N ILE A 125 -21.05 17.53 11.00
CA ILE A 125 -22.07 18.01 10.06
C ILE A 125 -22.48 16.88 9.14
N ASN A 126 -23.79 16.62 9.09
CA ASN A 126 -24.43 15.78 8.09
C ASN A 126 -25.08 16.68 7.03
N ALA A 127 -24.54 16.65 5.82
CA ALA A 127 -25.02 17.40 4.67
C ALA A 127 -25.77 16.47 3.71
N GLY A 128 -27.07 16.68 3.58
CA GLY A 128 -27.94 16.03 2.61
C GLY A 128 -28.09 16.90 1.36
N TYR A 129 -27.89 16.36 0.16
CA TYR A 129 -28.11 17.09 -1.09
C TYR A 129 -28.52 16.13 -2.22
N GLN A 130 -29.13 16.69 -3.27
CA GLN A 130 -29.59 15.92 -4.42
C GLN A 130 -29.40 16.74 -5.71
N GLY A 131 -28.99 16.06 -6.77
CA GLY A 131 -28.80 16.67 -8.08
C GLY A 131 -29.10 15.71 -9.23
N CYS A 132 -29.12 16.27 -10.43
CA CYS A 132 -29.35 15.55 -11.67
C CYS A 132 -28.35 15.98 -12.75
N SER A 133 -28.27 15.19 -13.81
CA SER A 133 -27.60 15.51 -15.05
C SER A 133 -28.56 16.19 -16.02
N GLU A 134 -28.05 17.13 -16.81
CA GLU A 134 -28.77 17.72 -17.96
C GLU A 134 -29.24 16.68 -18.98
N LYS A 135 -28.60 15.51 -19.01
CA LYS A 135 -28.98 14.39 -19.88
C LYS A 135 -30.11 13.53 -19.32
N GLY A 136 -30.75 13.96 -18.22
CA GLY A 136 -31.99 13.35 -17.71
C GLY A 136 -31.82 12.30 -16.61
N LEU A 137 -30.60 12.06 -16.11
CA LEU A 137 -30.35 11.14 -14.99
C LEU A 137 -30.36 11.91 -13.65
N CYS A 138 -31.28 11.55 -12.75
CA CYS A 138 -31.34 12.09 -11.39
C CYS A 138 -30.75 11.11 -10.37
N TYR A 139 -29.85 11.60 -9.52
CA TYR A 139 -29.25 10.80 -8.44
C TYR A 139 -30.20 10.73 -7.23
N ALA A 140 -30.07 9.65 -6.46
CA ALA A 140 -30.73 9.54 -5.15
C ALA A 140 -30.17 10.60 -4.16
N PRO A 141 -30.93 10.99 -3.12
CA PRO A 141 -30.43 11.91 -2.09
C PRO A 141 -29.16 11.37 -1.42
N ILE A 142 -28.13 12.20 -1.36
CA ILE A 142 -26.81 11.86 -0.83
C ILE A 142 -26.67 12.51 0.54
N ASN A 143 -26.30 11.73 1.56
CA ASN A 143 -26.00 12.24 2.90
C ASN A 143 -24.52 12.03 3.21
N LYS A 144 -23.80 13.11 3.51
CA LYS A 144 -22.36 13.08 3.80
C LYS A 144 -22.09 13.62 5.19
N VAL A 145 -21.56 12.77 6.07
CA VAL A 145 -21.16 13.14 7.43
C VAL A 145 -19.69 13.50 7.45
N MET A 146 -19.37 14.69 7.95
CA MET A 146 -18.00 15.20 8.06
C MET A 146 -17.77 15.78 9.46
N SER A 147 -16.62 15.48 10.06
CA SER A 147 -16.17 16.06 11.33
C SER A 147 -15.30 17.27 11.02
N ILE A 148 -15.68 18.45 11.50
CA ILE A 148 -14.95 19.71 11.30
C ILE A 148 -14.41 20.19 12.65
N ASP A 149 -13.10 20.39 12.72
CA ASP A 149 -12.44 21.00 13.88
C ASP A 149 -12.52 22.52 13.79
N LEU A 150 -13.03 23.16 14.85
CA LEU A 150 -13.20 24.60 14.91
C LEU A 150 -11.88 25.27 15.36
N PRO A 151 -11.43 26.35 14.69
CA PRO A 151 -10.21 27.05 15.06
C PRO A 151 -10.41 27.73 16.43
N THR A 152 -9.80 27.17 17.48
CA THR A 152 -9.77 27.83 18.79
C THR A 152 -8.62 28.82 18.85
N GLY A 153 -8.96 30.10 19.05
CA GLY A 153 -8.00 31.16 19.35
C GLY A 153 -7.36 30.97 20.73
N ARG A 154 -6.42 30.02 20.86
CA ARG A 154 -5.49 29.95 22.00
C ARG A 154 -4.24 29.17 21.63
N SER A 155 -3.19 29.91 21.26
CA SER A 155 -1.82 29.40 21.21
C SER A 155 -1.37 28.99 22.62
N ALA A 156 -1.01 27.73 22.82
CA ALA A 156 -0.12 27.29 23.89
C ALA A 156 0.66 26.04 23.42
N PRO A 157 1.96 25.94 23.77
CA PRO A 157 2.88 25.00 23.16
C PRO A 157 2.69 23.60 23.75
N ALA A 158 2.63 22.58 22.91
CA ALA A 158 2.63 21.18 23.36
C ALA A 158 3.85 20.47 22.80
N ASN A 159 4.70 20.06 23.73
CA ASN A 159 5.91 19.28 23.56
C ASN A 159 5.71 18.06 22.65
N ALA A 160 6.73 17.83 21.83
CA ALA A 160 6.97 16.59 21.14
C ALA A 160 7.05 15.42 22.12
N THR A 161 6.13 14.46 21.97
CA THR A 161 6.43 13.05 22.26
C THR A 161 5.80 12.18 21.19
N THR A 162 6.68 11.49 20.50
CA THR A 162 6.50 10.48 19.46
C THR A 162 5.70 9.26 19.93
N SER A 163 4.66 8.88 19.20
CA SER A 163 4.36 7.50 18.78
C SER A 163 3.03 7.44 17.99
N ASN A 164 2.94 6.51 17.04
CA ASN A 164 1.82 6.21 16.12
C ASN A 164 1.80 6.94 14.77
N ILE A 165 2.89 6.75 14.01
CA ILE A 165 2.85 6.79 12.54
C ILE A 165 2.58 5.37 12.04
N TYR A 166 1.31 4.94 12.09
CA TYR A 166 0.75 3.91 11.22
C TYR A 166 -0.78 4.03 11.27
N ASN A 167 -1.31 5.03 10.57
CA ASN A 167 -2.73 5.14 10.26
C ASN A 167 -2.84 5.33 8.74
N ASP A 168 -3.41 4.33 8.08
CA ASP A 168 -3.53 4.16 6.63
C ASP A 168 -4.33 5.31 5.95
N ASP A 169 -5.02 6.13 6.75
CA ASP A 169 -5.81 7.28 6.31
C ASP A 169 -5.02 8.60 6.16
N LYS A 170 -3.87 8.74 6.85
CA LYS A 170 -3.07 9.99 6.78
C LYS A 170 -2.06 9.99 5.64
N THR A 171 -1.56 8.83 5.22
CA THR A 171 -0.70 8.69 4.04
C THR A 171 -1.50 8.93 2.76
N SER A 172 -2.74 8.44 2.69
CA SER A 172 -3.61 8.63 1.53
C SER A 172 -4.10 10.08 1.36
N SER A 173 -4.30 10.85 2.44
CA SER A 173 -4.64 12.29 2.37
C SER A 173 -3.43 13.19 2.01
N VAL A 174 -2.24 12.85 2.50
CA VAL A 174 -0.96 13.49 2.15
C VAL A 174 -0.65 13.29 0.65
N LEU A 175 -0.84 12.08 0.13
CA LEU A 175 -0.65 11.74 -1.28
C LEU A 175 -1.76 12.31 -2.21
N LYS A 176 -2.96 12.59 -1.69
CA LYS A 176 -4.07 13.23 -2.43
C LYS A 176 -3.95 14.76 -2.53
N SER A 177 -3.13 15.39 -1.69
CA SER A 177 -2.93 16.85 -1.70
C SER A 177 -2.26 17.39 -2.98
N GLY A 178 -1.73 16.51 -3.84
CA GLY A 178 -1.06 16.89 -5.09
C GLY A 178 0.26 17.65 -4.89
N ASN A 179 0.67 17.90 -3.65
CA ASN A 179 1.85 18.69 -3.35
C ASN A 179 3.12 17.84 -3.41
N ILE A 180 3.88 18.01 -4.49
CA ILE A 180 5.14 17.30 -4.78
C ILE A 180 6.13 17.41 -3.62
N TRP A 181 6.22 18.56 -2.96
CA TRP A 181 7.19 18.80 -1.89
C TRP A 181 6.88 17.97 -0.63
N LEU A 182 5.60 17.78 -0.34
CA LEU A 182 5.12 17.00 0.79
C LEU A 182 5.32 15.50 0.55
N ILE A 183 5.10 15.02 -0.68
CA ILE A 183 5.42 13.64 -1.10
C ILE A 183 6.93 13.41 -0.94
N VAL A 184 7.77 14.28 -1.50
CA VAL A 184 9.23 14.18 -1.40
C VAL A 184 9.70 14.13 0.05
N THR A 185 9.13 14.96 0.93
CA THR A 185 9.49 15.00 2.36
C THR A 185 9.12 13.70 3.08
N VAL A 186 7.94 13.14 2.81
CA VAL A 186 7.49 11.87 3.41
C VAL A 186 8.37 10.71 2.93
N PHE A 187 8.66 10.63 1.64
CA PHE A 187 9.51 9.59 1.07
C PHE A 187 10.96 9.69 1.56
N PHE A 188 11.49 10.89 1.70
CA PHE A 188 12.79 11.13 2.30
C PHE A 188 12.82 10.69 3.78
N GLY A 189 11.78 11.02 4.55
CA GLY A 189 11.62 10.59 5.94
C GLY A 189 11.51 9.06 6.07
N ALA A 190 10.76 8.42 5.18
CA ALA A 190 10.68 6.96 5.10
C ALA A 190 12.05 6.35 4.77
N GLY A 191 12.81 6.93 3.85
CA GLY A 191 14.19 6.52 3.55
C GLY A 191 15.11 6.61 4.76
N LEU A 192 15.01 7.69 5.55
CA LEU A 192 15.78 7.84 6.78
C LEU A 192 15.41 6.75 7.80
N LEU A 193 14.12 6.46 7.97
CA LEU A 193 13.63 5.40 8.85
C LEU A 193 14.12 4.01 8.38
N LEU A 194 14.11 3.78 7.07
CA LEU A 194 14.59 2.56 6.43
C LEU A 194 16.11 2.40 6.56
N SER A 195 16.87 3.47 6.73
CA SER A 195 18.31 3.36 7.01
C SER A 195 18.60 2.67 8.34
N LEU A 196 17.65 2.62 9.28
CA LEU A 196 17.78 1.87 10.52
C LEU A 196 17.50 0.37 10.34
N THR A 197 17.15 -0.06 9.12
CA THR A 197 16.89 -1.47 8.85
C THR A 197 18.18 -2.30 8.85
N PRO A 198 18.07 -3.58 9.25
CA PRO A 198 19.21 -4.50 9.32
C PRO A 198 19.91 -4.76 8.00
N CYS A 199 19.32 -4.42 6.84
CA CYS A 199 19.93 -4.65 5.53
C CYS A 199 20.91 -3.56 5.11
N VAL A 200 20.82 -2.34 5.67
CA VAL A 200 21.70 -1.20 5.30
C VAL A 200 22.91 -1.10 6.22
N LEU A 201 22.76 -1.47 7.49
CA LEU A 201 23.82 -1.47 8.50
C LEU A 201 25.09 -2.29 8.13
N PRO A 202 25.01 -3.45 7.45
CA PRO A 202 26.18 -4.23 7.04
C PRO A 202 27.12 -3.53 6.05
N MET A 203 26.67 -2.45 5.40
CA MET A 203 27.51 -1.64 4.51
C MET A 203 28.43 -0.66 5.24
N ILE A 204 28.12 -0.30 6.50
CA ILE A 204 28.96 0.61 7.31
C ILE A 204 30.37 0.02 7.53
N PRO A 205 30.54 -1.28 7.88
CA PRO A 205 31.85 -1.93 7.94
C PRO A 205 32.66 -1.88 6.63
N ILE A 206 31.98 -1.97 5.48
CA ILE A 206 32.63 -1.99 4.16
C ILE A 206 33.17 -0.61 3.81
N LEU A 207 32.41 0.45 4.07
CA LEU A 207 32.91 1.82 3.91
C LEU A 207 34.05 2.11 4.90
N SER A 208 33.95 1.62 6.14
CA SER A 208 35.03 1.77 7.13
C SER A 208 36.33 1.10 6.68
N SER A 209 36.29 -0.12 6.13
CA SER A 209 37.50 -0.80 5.63
C SER A 209 38.10 -0.11 4.39
N ILE A 210 37.27 0.44 3.51
CA ILE A 210 37.71 1.23 2.34
C ILE A 210 38.34 2.55 2.77
N ILE A 211 37.76 3.25 3.76
CA ILE A 211 38.26 4.53 4.30
C ILE A 211 39.58 4.33 5.07
N ILE A 212 39.75 3.19 5.75
CA ILE A 212 41.03 2.86 6.41
C ILE A 212 42.12 2.54 5.36
N GLY A 213 41.74 1.92 4.23
CA GLY A 213 42.65 1.66 3.09
C GLY A 213 43.08 2.91 2.33
N SER A 214 42.23 3.93 2.21
CA SER A 214 42.51 5.16 1.46
C SER A 214 43.53 6.10 2.14
N LYS A 215 43.76 5.97 3.46
CA LYS A 215 44.88 6.64 4.17
C LYS A 215 46.26 6.27 3.59
N LYS A 216 46.39 5.07 3.02
CA LYS A 216 47.64 4.62 2.37
C LYS A 216 47.81 5.20 0.95
N ALA A 217 46.72 5.60 0.30
CA ALA A 217 46.71 6.05 -1.10
C ALA A 217 46.85 7.57 -1.28
N VAL A 218 46.38 8.38 -0.32
CA VAL A 218 46.28 9.85 -0.45
C VAL A 218 47.39 10.62 0.31
N GLY A 219 48.28 9.93 1.01
CA GLY A 219 49.30 10.58 1.84
C GLY A 219 48.72 11.15 3.14
N ASN A 220 49.60 11.48 4.10
CA ASN A 220 49.28 11.67 5.52
C ASN A 220 48.53 12.99 5.86
N ASP A 221 47.87 13.62 4.89
CA ASP A 221 47.13 14.86 5.06
C ASP A 221 45.66 14.59 5.46
N LYS A 222 45.31 15.07 6.65
CA LYS A 222 43.99 14.84 7.27
C LYS A 222 42.85 15.52 6.50
N ALA A 223 43.11 16.65 5.83
CA ALA A 223 42.08 17.42 5.13
C ALA A 223 41.66 16.77 3.80
N THR A 224 42.63 16.33 2.99
CA THR A 224 42.41 15.62 1.73
C THR A 224 41.77 14.24 1.96
N THR A 225 42.10 13.56 3.05
CA THR A 225 41.48 12.28 3.42
C THR A 225 39.98 12.42 3.74
N LYS A 226 39.56 13.52 4.39
CA LYS A 226 38.14 13.80 4.70
C LYS A 226 37.32 14.07 3.44
N LEU A 227 37.81 14.98 2.59
CA LEU A 227 37.12 15.33 1.33
C LEU A 227 36.99 14.13 0.40
N TYR A 228 38.04 13.30 0.34
CA TYR A 228 38.05 12.09 -0.49
C TYR A 228 37.03 11.05 0.00
N SER A 229 36.98 10.80 1.31
CA SER A 229 36.04 9.85 1.92
C SER A 229 34.58 10.28 1.73
N PHE A 230 34.30 11.59 1.87
CA PHE A 230 32.99 12.16 1.57
C PHE A 230 32.62 11.99 0.09
N GLY A 231 33.57 12.25 -0.83
CA GLY A 231 33.37 12.05 -2.26
C GLY A 231 33.04 10.60 -2.64
N LEU A 232 33.69 9.61 -2.01
CA LEU A 232 33.36 8.20 -2.22
C LEU A 232 31.95 7.85 -1.75
N SER A 233 31.54 8.36 -0.57
CA SER A 233 30.18 8.14 -0.07
C SER A 233 29.13 8.80 -0.96
N VAL A 234 29.39 9.99 -1.51
CA VAL A 234 28.51 10.65 -2.50
C VAL A 234 28.40 9.83 -3.78
N ALA A 235 29.52 9.33 -4.31
CA ALA A 235 29.51 8.48 -5.50
C ALA A 235 28.72 7.17 -5.28
N TYR A 236 28.86 6.55 -4.10
CA TYR A 236 28.08 5.37 -3.72
C TYR A 236 26.57 5.64 -3.68
N VAL A 237 26.16 6.72 -2.99
CA VAL A 237 24.74 7.10 -2.85
C VAL A 237 24.13 7.47 -4.20
N LEU A 238 24.87 8.18 -5.07
CA LEU A 238 24.42 8.49 -6.42
C LEU A 238 24.22 7.24 -7.28
N GLY A 239 25.08 6.23 -7.15
CA GLY A 239 24.90 4.94 -7.86
C GLY A 239 23.63 4.20 -7.43
N MET A 240 23.34 4.19 -6.12
CA MET A 240 22.08 3.63 -5.59
C MET A 240 20.86 4.43 -6.05
N ALA A 241 20.92 5.75 -5.93
CA ALA A 241 19.80 6.64 -6.28
C ALA A 241 19.44 6.52 -7.76
N LEU A 242 20.45 6.50 -8.64
CA LEU A 242 20.22 6.37 -10.08
C LEU A 242 19.60 5.02 -10.45
N SER A 243 19.97 3.95 -9.75
CA SER A 243 19.38 2.62 -9.95
C SER A 243 17.93 2.54 -9.50
N TYR A 244 17.59 3.10 -8.33
CA TYR A 244 16.20 3.13 -7.86
C TYR A 244 15.32 4.07 -8.69
N THR A 245 15.85 5.21 -9.14
CA THR A 245 15.12 6.10 -10.06
C THR A 245 14.84 5.40 -11.39
N LEU A 246 15.82 4.69 -11.96
CA LEU A 246 15.60 3.88 -13.17
C LEU A 246 14.53 2.81 -12.96
N ALA A 247 14.56 2.10 -11.82
CA ALA A 247 13.54 1.11 -11.48
C ALA A 247 12.15 1.72 -11.34
N GLY A 248 12.03 2.91 -10.73
CA GLY A 248 10.76 3.64 -10.59
C GLY A 248 10.22 4.12 -11.93
N ILE A 249 11.07 4.67 -12.79
CA ILE A 249 10.71 5.09 -14.15
C ILE A 249 10.23 3.87 -14.95
N ALA A 250 10.99 2.77 -14.90
CA ALA A 250 10.61 1.53 -15.57
C ALA A 250 9.25 1.05 -15.08
N ALA A 251 9.01 1.01 -13.77
CA ALA A 251 7.73 0.56 -13.22
C ALA A 251 6.55 1.48 -13.55
N GLY A 252 6.76 2.80 -13.59
CA GLY A 252 5.75 3.76 -14.03
C GLY A 252 5.38 3.60 -15.51
N LEU A 253 6.33 3.18 -16.35
CA LEU A 253 6.12 2.93 -17.78
C LEU A 253 5.53 1.54 -18.07
N THR A 254 5.95 0.50 -17.35
CA THR A 254 5.56 -0.89 -17.66
C THR A 254 4.24 -1.33 -17.01
N GLY A 255 3.72 -0.58 -16.03
CA GLY A 255 2.53 -1.01 -15.28
C GLY A 255 2.66 -2.42 -14.68
N ASN A 256 1.53 -3.12 -14.54
CA ASN A 256 1.27 -4.45 -13.91
C ASN A 256 2.32 -5.58 -14.02
N LEU A 257 3.37 -5.46 -14.85
CA LEU A 257 4.28 -6.56 -15.15
C LEU A 257 5.37 -6.80 -14.11
N ILE A 258 5.83 -5.76 -13.39
CA ILE A 258 7.00 -5.89 -12.51
C ILE A 258 6.66 -6.54 -11.17
N SER A 259 5.53 -6.19 -10.55
CA SER A 259 5.12 -6.74 -9.25
C SER A 259 4.89 -8.26 -9.31
N ASN A 260 4.34 -8.75 -10.41
CA ASN A 260 4.10 -10.17 -10.63
C ASN A 260 5.39 -10.96 -10.91
N SER A 261 6.36 -10.37 -11.61
CA SER A 261 7.65 -11.02 -11.88
C SER A 261 8.52 -11.13 -10.63
N LEU A 262 8.43 -10.16 -9.70
CA LEU A 262 9.19 -10.15 -8.45
C LEU A 262 8.64 -11.12 -7.40
N GLN A 263 7.35 -11.47 -7.48
CA GLN A 263 6.71 -12.43 -6.58
C GLN A 263 6.83 -13.89 -7.06
N ASN A 264 7.59 -14.14 -8.14
CA ASN A 264 7.82 -15.51 -8.60
C ASN A 264 8.57 -16.32 -7.52
N PRO A 265 8.11 -17.53 -7.15
CA PRO A 265 8.73 -18.36 -6.12
C PRO A 265 10.22 -18.63 -6.39
N TRP A 266 10.66 -18.65 -7.65
CA TRP A 266 12.08 -18.81 -7.98
C TRP A 266 12.92 -17.60 -7.59
N VAL A 267 12.41 -16.38 -7.79
CA VAL A 267 13.12 -15.12 -7.46
C VAL A 267 13.15 -14.92 -5.94
N LEU A 268 12.02 -15.16 -5.26
CA LEU A 268 11.94 -15.17 -3.79
C LEU A 268 12.91 -16.19 -3.19
N SER A 269 12.96 -17.41 -3.71
CA SER A 269 13.90 -18.46 -3.26
C SER A 269 15.36 -18.05 -3.50
N ALA A 270 15.69 -17.56 -4.70
CA ALA A 270 17.05 -17.07 -5.00
C ALA A 270 17.47 -15.94 -4.06
N SER A 271 16.56 -14.98 -3.77
CA SER A 271 16.84 -13.90 -2.83
C SER A 271 17.08 -14.44 -1.42
N ALA A 272 16.23 -15.34 -0.92
CA ALA A 272 16.38 -15.95 0.39
C ALA A 272 17.70 -16.72 0.53
N VAL A 273 18.13 -17.46 -0.51
CA VAL A 273 19.43 -18.14 -0.55
C VAL A 273 20.58 -17.13 -0.42
N VAL A 274 20.51 -15.99 -1.12
CA VAL A 274 21.50 -14.92 -0.99
C VAL A 274 21.55 -14.38 0.44
N PHE A 275 20.39 -14.14 1.09
CA PHE A 275 20.36 -13.69 2.50
C PHE A 275 20.98 -14.71 3.45
N VAL A 276 20.69 -16.00 3.27
CA VAL A 276 21.28 -17.08 4.08
C VAL A 276 22.80 -17.15 3.89
N LEU A 277 23.28 -17.02 2.65
CA LEU A 277 24.70 -17.04 2.32
C LEU A 277 25.43 -15.83 2.98
N LEU A 278 24.84 -14.64 2.89
CA LEU A 278 25.37 -13.44 3.55
C LEU A 278 25.36 -13.56 5.08
N ALA A 279 24.31 -14.14 5.66
CA ALA A 279 24.25 -14.39 7.10
C ALA A 279 25.35 -15.36 7.56
N PHE A 280 25.60 -16.44 6.81
CA PHE A 280 26.71 -17.35 7.10
C PHE A 280 28.10 -16.69 6.97
N SER A 281 28.25 -15.73 6.06
CA SER A 281 29.46 -14.90 5.98
C SER A 281 29.64 -14.03 7.23
N MET A 282 28.56 -13.41 7.74
CA MET A 282 28.58 -12.63 8.98
C MET A 282 28.90 -13.48 10.22
N PHE A 283 28.47 -14.75 10.28
CA PHE A 283 28.88 -15.65 11.37
C PHE A 283 30.36 -16.06 11.31
N GLY A 284 31.06 -15.74 10.21
CA GLY A 284 32.47 -16.09 10.03
C GLY A 284 32.71 -17.56 9.69
N PHE A 285 31.66 -18.29 9.27
CA PHE A 285 31.79 -19.68 8.80
C PHE A 285 32.58 -19.76 7.48
N TYR A 286 32.48 -18.72 6.65
CA TYR A 286 33.25 -18.55 5.42
C TYR A 286 33.71 -17.09 5.31
N GLU A 287 35.01 -16.84 5.49
CA GLU A 287 35.62 -15.61 4.98
C GLU A 287 35.89 -15.83 3.48
N LEU A 288 35.14 -15.17 2.60
CA LEU A 288 35.53 -15.06 1.19
C LEU A 288 36.81 -14.22 1.10
N LYS A 289 37.95 -14.82 1.45
CA LYS A 289 39.27 -14.29 1.12
C LYS A 289 39.47 -14.51 -0.36
N LEU A 290 39.30 -13.44 -1.14
CA LEU A 290 39.75 -13.44 -2.53
C LEU A 290 41.21 -13.90 -2.55
N PRO A 291 41.60 -14.85 -3.42
CA PRO A 291 43.00 -15.23 -3.53
C PRO A 291 43.84 -13.98 -3.82
N ASN A 292 44.95 -13.81 -3.11
CA ASN A 292 45.79 -12.60 -3.18
C ASN A 292 46.21 -12.21 -4.62
N THR A 293 46.18 -13.16 -5.54
CA THR A 293 46.48 -12.97 -6.97
C THR A 293 45.38 -12.25 -7.75
N VAL A 294 44.11 -12.49 -7.43
CA VAL A 294 42.96 -11.85 -8.10
C VAL A 294 42.71 -10.46 -7.53
N GLU A 295 42.84 -10.34 -6.20
CA GLU A 295 42.68 -9.08 -5.49
C GLU A 295 43.71 -8.04 -5.96
N THR A 296 44.99 -8.41 -6.05
CA THR A 296 46.05 -7.49 -6.52
C THR A 296 45.91 -7.13 -8.00
N ARG A 297 45.40 -8.02 -8.85
CA ARG A 297 45.14 -7.70 -10.27
C ARG A 297 43.97 -6.73 -10.44
N ILE A 298 42.86 -6.95 -9.73
CA ILE A 298 41.67 -6.08 -9.80
C ILE A 298 41.97 -4.72 -9.18
N LEU A 299 42.65 -4.69 -8.03
CA LEU A 299 43.07 -3.43 -7.40
C LEU A 299 44.07 -2.67 -8.28
N ASN A 300 45.09 -3.31 -8.84
CA ASN A 300 46.02 -2.63 -9.74
C ASN A 300 45.37 -2.15 -11.05
N ALA A 301 44.36 -2.87 -11.57
CA ALA A 301 43.57 -2.43 -12.73
C ALA A 301 42.70 -1.21 -12.39
N SER A 302 42.07 -1.18 -11.21
CA SER A 302 41.28 -0.02 -10.74
C SER A 302 42.14 1.19 -10.36
N ILE A 303 43.37 0.98 -9.86
CA ILE A 303 44.31 2.05 -9.46
C ILE A 303 44.99 2.71 -10.68
N ARG A 304 45.16 1.99 -11.80
CA ARG A 304 45.76 2.55 -13.03
C ARG A 304 44.92 3.62 -13.72
N LEU A 305 43.63 3.72 -13.41
CA LEU A 305 42.75 4.79 -13.90
C LEU A 305 42.82 5.97 -12.92
N LYS A 306 43.26 7.14 -13.39
CA LYS A 306 43.40 8.40 -12.62
C LYS A 306 42.10 8.96 -11.98
N GLY A 307 41.01 8.19 -12.02
CA GLY A 307 39.73 8.41 -11.33
C GLY A 307 38.95 7.11 -11.03
N GLY A 308 39.60 5.94 -11.10
CA GLY A 308 38.96 4.61 -11.11
C GLY A 308 38.27 4.20 -9.81
N GLN A 309 38.69 4.73 -8.66
CA GLN A 309 38.04 4.41 -7.38
C GLN A 309 36.61 4.95 -7.27
N PHE A 310 36.32 6.14 -7.82
CA PHE A 310 34.95 6.68 -7.81
C PHE A 310 34.02 5.88 -8.71
N LEU A 311 34.50 5.49 -9.90
CA LEU A 311 33.73 4.69 -10.85
C LEU A 311 33.44 3.28 -10.29
N GLY A 312 34.43 2.64 -9.63
CA GLY A 312 34.24 1.34 -9.00
C GLY A 312 33.23 1.37 -7.85
N VAL A 313 33.27 2.42 -7.02
CA VAL A 313 32.33 2.59 -5.89
C VAL A 313 30.93 2.93 -6.38
N PHE A 314 30.79 3.70 -7.46
CA PHE A 314 29.51 3.98 -8.11
C PHE A 314 28.85 2.70 -8.64
N ILE A 315 29.60 1.85 -9.36
CA ILE A 315 29.09 0.58 -9.89
C ILE A 315 28.72 -0.38 -8.75
N MET A 316 29.53 -0.45 -7.68
CA MET A 316 29.19 -1.25 -6.50
C MET A 316 27.92 -0.75 -5.80
N GLY A 317 27.69 0.56 -5.76
CA GLY A 317 26.42 1.13 -5.29
C GLY A 317 25.23 0.69 -6.14
N ALA A 318 25.34 0.74 -7.47
CA ALA A 318 24.28 0.30 -8.37
C ALA A 318 23.96 -1.20 -8.21
N LEU A 319 24.99 -2.06 -8.12
CA LEU A 319 24.81 -3.50 -7.90
C LEU A 319 24.21 -3.79 -6.51
N SER A 320 24.61 -3.05 -5.48
CA SER A 320 24.06 -3.18 -4.13
C SER A 320 22.56 -2.88 -4.08
N ALA A 321 22.09 -1.85 -4.81
CA ALA A 321 20.66 -1.53 -4.88
C ALA A 321 19.81 -2.71 -5.41
N LEU A 322 20.34 -3.47 -6.39
CA LEU A 322 19.67 -4.66 -6.91
C LEU A 322 19.56 -5.78 -5.86
N ILE A 323 20.64 -5.97 -5.08
CA ILE A 323 20.71 -7.02 -4.05
C ILE A 323 19.85 -6.67 -2.83
N VAL A 324 19.78 -5.39 -2.47
CA VAL A 324 19.04 -4.89 -1.28
C VAL A 324 17.54 -4.73 -1.54
N SER A 325 17.11 -4.78 -2.81
CA SER A 325 15.71 -4.62 -3.23
C SER A 325 14.67 -5.47 -2.45
N PRO A 326 14.93 -6.75 -2.07
CA PRO A 326 13.99 -7.54 -1.29
C PRO A 326 13.68 -6.96 0.10
N CYS A 327 14.62 -6.21 0.71
CA CYS A 327 14.41 -5.60 2.03
C CYS A 327 13.54 -4.34 1.99
N ILE A 328 13.41 -3.70 0.83
CA ILE A 328 12.66 -2.44 0.65
C ILE A 328 11.33 -2.69 -0.07
N ALA A 329 11.00 -3.95 -0.34
CA ALA A 329 9.84 -4.35 -1.14
C ALA A 329 8.50 -3.79 -0.59
N ALA A 330 8.30 -3.78 0.73
CA ALA A 330 7.05 -3.30 1.34
C ALA A 330 6.84 -1.77 1.15
N PRO A 331 7.79 -0.89 1.52
CA PRO A 331 7.69 0.54 1.20
C PRO A 331 7.60 0.82 -0.30
N LEU A 332 8.37 0.08 -1.13
CA LEU A 332 8.34 0.23 -2.58
C LEU A 332 6.98 -0.15 -3.16
N ALA A 333 6.31 -1.20 -2.66
CA ALA A 333 5.01 -1.62 -3.15
C ALA A 333 3.95 -0.51 -3.00
N GLY A 334 3.89 0.14 -1.84
CA GLY A 334 2.97 1.27 -1.62
C GLY A 334 3.26 2.45 -2.56
N ALA A 335 4.53 2.75 -2.79
CA ALA A 335 4.96 3.77 -3.73
C ALA A 335 4.57 3.44 -5.18
N LEU A 336 4.81 2.20 -5.59
CA LEU A 336 4.51 1.70 -6.94
C LEU A 336 3.02 1.67 -7.22
N ILE A 337 2.18 1.30 -6.24
CA ILE A 337 0.72 1.34 -6.37
C ILE A 337 0.24 2.76 -6.66
N TYR A 338 0.76 3.75 -5.93
CA TYR A 338 0.41 5.15 -6.16
C TYR A 338 0.90 5.67 -7.53
N ILE A 339 2.12 5.32 -7.95
CA ILE A 339 2.67 5.68 -9.27
C ILE A 339 1.85 5.04 -10.38
N SER A 340 1.41 3.78 -10.20
CA SER A 340 0.58 3.06 -11.18
C SER A 340 -0.81 3.68 -11.35
N GLN A 341 -1.38 4.31 -10.32
CA GLN A 341 -2.69 4.98 -10.42
C GLN A 341 -2.59 6.36 -11.07
N THR A 342 -1.47 7.06 -10.89
CA THR A 342 -1.29 8.44 -11.35
C THR A 342 -0.69 8.54 -12.75
N HIS A 343 -0.12 7.45 -13.28
CA HIS A 343 0.60 7.40 -14.58
C HIS A 343 1.70 8.47 -14.75
N ASN A 344 2.11 9.13 -13.66
CA ASN A 344 3.09 10.22 -13.68
C ASN A 344 4.49 9.69 -13.36
N VAL A 345 5.21 9.31 -14.41
CA VAL A 345 6.55 8.71 -14.36
C VAL A 345 7.58 9.63 -13.69
N VAL A 346 7.46 10.95 -13.91
CA VAL A 346 8.39 11.95 -13.36
C VAL A 346 8.25 12.03 -11.84
N LEU A 347 7.02 12.02 -11.33
CA LEU A 347 6.74 12.03 -9.90
C LEU A 347 7.29 10.78 -9.21
N GLY A 348 7.11 9.60 -9.83
CA GLY A 348 7.66 8.35 -9.32
C GLY A 348 9.19 8.33 -9.27
N GLY A 349 9.84 8.89 -10.30
CA GLY A 349 11.29 9.03 -10.35
C GLY A 349 11.85 9.92 -9.22
N PHE A 350 11.24 11.09 -8.99
CA PHE A 350 11.65 11.99 -7.91
C PHE A 350 11.36 11.42 -6.51
N ALA A 351 10.26 10.70 -6.33
CA ALA A 351 9.92 10.06 -5.05
C ALA A 351 10.94 8.97 -4.66
N LEU A 352 11.31 8.07 -5.59
CA LEU A 352 12.31 7.04 -5.32
C LEU A 352 13.73 7.61 -5.19
N PHE A 353 14.04 8.68 -5.93
CA PHE A 353 15.30 9.40 -5.76
C PHE A 353 15.42 9.99 -4.34
N ALA A 354 14.35 10.64 -3.85
CA ALA A 354 14.31 11.22 -2.50
C ALA A 354 14.44 10.14 -1.41
N LEU A 355 13.78 8.99 -1.58
CA LEU A 355 13.91 7.84 -0.69
C LEU A 355 15.36 7.34 -0.64
N ALA A 356 16.01 7.18 -1.81
CA ALA A 356 17.40 6.72 -1.91
C ALA A 356 18.39 7.68 -1.24
N ILE A 357 18.20 9.00 -1.42
CA ILE A 357 19.00 10.00 -0.71
C ILE A 357 18.74 9.92 0.80
N GLY A 358 17.49 9.77 1.24
CA GLY A 358 17.14 9.64 2.65
C GLY A 358 17.89 8.50 3.35
N MET A 359 18.01 7.35 2.68
CA MET A 359 18.83 6.22 3.16
C MET A 359 20.33 6.48 3.12
N GLY A 360 20.80 7.31 2.18
CA GLY A 360 22.21 7.68 2.02
C GLY A 360 22.71 8.71 3.04
N VAL A 361 21.82 9.49 3.65
CA VAL A 361 22.18 10.56 4.60
C VAL A 361 23.00 10.05 5.79
N PRO A 362 22.61 8.97 6.50
CA PRO A 362 23.44 8.42 7.57
C PRO A 362 24.83 7.97 7.10
N LEU A 363 24.93 7.39 5.90
CA LEU A 363 26.22 6.97 5.32
C LEU A 363 27.12 8.18 4.97
N LEU A 364 26.53 9.25 4.42
CA LEU A 364 27.24 10.51 4.13
C LEU A 364 27.74 11.17 5.41
N LEU A 365 26.94 11.14 6.48
CA LEU A 365 27.29 11.71 7.77
C LEU A 365 28.47 10.94 8.41
N ILE A 366 28.45 9.60 8.33
CA ILE A 366 29.56 8.76 8.77
C ILE A 366 30.81 9.00 7.90
N GLY A 367 30.67 9.07 6.58
CA GLY A 367 31.77 9.38 5.66
C GLY A 367 32.41 10.75 5.91
N ALA A 368 31.60 11.77 6.19
CA ALA A 368 32.06 13.11 6.56
C ALA A 368 32.81 13.13 7.91
N SER A 369 32.42 12.25 8.85
CA SER A 369 33.09 12.10 10.14
C SER A 369 34.46 11.43 10.06
N ALA A 370 34.87 10.91 8.88
CA ALA A 370 36.18 10.29 8.61
C ALA A 370 36.62 9.26 9.69
N GLY A 371 35.65 8.55 10.26
CA GLY A 371 35.88 7.50 11.25
C GLY A 371 36.32 8.01 12.63
N THR A 372 36.31 9.32 12.92
CA THR A 372 36.65 9.82 14.27
C THR A 372 35.59 9.48 15.31
N LEU A 373 34.35 9.23 14.87
CA LEU A 373 33.23 8.86 15.74
C LEU A 373 33.12 7.34 15.96
N LEU A 374 33.83 6.52 15.17
CA LEU A 374 33.71 5.07 15.24
C LEU A 374 34.72 4.50 16.26
N PRO A 375 34.25 3.76 17.28
CA PRO A 375 35.15 3.11 18.23
C PRO A 375 36.04 2.08 17.53
N LYS A 376 37.24 1.84 18.07
CA LYS A 376 38.16 0.83 17.54
C LYS A 376 37.42 -0.51 17.42
N ALA A 377 37.56 -1.18 16.28
CA ALA A 377 37.01 -2.50 16.07
C ALA A 377 37.53 -3.45 17.17
N GLY A 378 36.60 -3.96 17.98
CA GLY A 378 36.88 -4.82 19.12
C GLY A 378 35.81 -5.91 19.24
N SER A 379 35.77 -6.63 20.37
CA SER A 379 34.83 -7.74 20.62
C SER A 379 33.35 -7.35 20.50
N TRP A 380 33.00 -6.09 20.78
CA TRP A 380 31.65 -5.57 20.60
C TRP A 380 31.17 -5.68 19.14
N MET A 381 32.06 -5.51 18.16
CA MET A 381 31.70 -5.61 16.74
C MET A 381 31.31 -7.04 16.35
N THR A 382 31.91 -8.06 16.98
CA THR A 382 31.55 -9.47 16.76
C THR A 382 30.15 -9.78 17.31
N ASN A 383 29.80 -9.25 18.48
CA ASN A 383 28.46 -9.44 19.05
C ASN A 383 27.39 -8.77 18.20
N VAL A 384 27.65 -7.54 17.73
CA VAL A 384 26.76 -6.81 16.83
C VAL A 384 26.61 -7.55 15.49
N ARG A 385 27.72 -8.06 14.92
CA ARG A 385 27.73 -8.85 13.69
C ARG A 385 26.87 -10.12 13.81
N ASN A 386 27.01 -10.85 14.91
CA ASN A 386 26.25 -12.08 15.15
C ASN A 386 24.76 -11.78 15.38
N LEU A 387 24.42 -10.72 16.13
CA LEU A 387 23.04 -10.29 16.32
C LEU A 387 22.36 -9.95 15.00
N PHE A 388 23.03 -9.19 14.13
CA PHE A 388 22.51 -8.86 12.80
C PHE A 388 22.43 -10.08 11.88
N GLY A 389 23.37 -11.03 11.97
CA GLY A 389 23.31 -12.30 11.24
C GLY A 389 22.07 -13.13 11.59
N VAL A 390 21.72 -13.23 12.89
CA VAL A 390 20.50 -13.92 13.34
C VAL A 390 19.25 -13.21 12.84
N LEU A 391 19.24 -11.87 12.89
CA LEU A 391 18.10 -11.09 12.42
C LEU A 391 17.93 -11.20 10.89
N MET A 392 19.02 -11.27 10.12
CA MET A 392 18.98 -11.54 8.68
C MET A 392 18.40 -12.92 8.37
N LEU A 393 18.76 -13.96 9.15
CA LEU A 393 18.16 -15.29 9.02
C LEU A 393 16.66 -15.28 9.34
N ALA A 394 16.24 -14.53 10.36
CA ALA A 394 14.83 -14.37 10.68
C ALA A 394 14.05 -13.72 9.53
N MET A 395 14.63 -12.70 8.89
CA MET A 395 14.03 -12.07 7.71
C MET A 395 14.00 -13.01 6.49
N ALA A 396 15.07 -13.78 6.25
CA ALA A 396 15.09 -14.79 5.18
C ALA A 396 14.00 -15.84 5.40
N ALA A 397 13.81 -16.31 6.64
CA ALA A 397 12.74 -17.22 7.01
C ALA A 397 11.34 -16.59 6.81
N TYR A 398 11.19 -15.29 7.10
CA TYR A 398 9.96 -14.56 6.85
C TYR A 398 9.65 -14.42 5.35
N VAL A 399 10.64 -14.02 4.54
CA VAL A 399 10.49 -13.86 3.08
C VAL A 399 10.20 -15.19 2.39
N ILE A 400 10.79 -16.29 2.85
CA ILE A 400 10.52 -17.62 2.27
C ILE A 400 9.23 -18.24 2.81
N SER A 401 8.65 -17.69 3.88
CA SER A 401 7.45 -18.27 4.51
C SER A 401 6.30 -18.51 3.53
N PRO A 402 5.93 -17.62 2.58
CA PRO A 402 4.81 -17.86 1.67
C PRO A 402 5.07 -19.03 0.70
N VAL A 403 6.34 -19.25 0.33
CA VAL A 403 6.79 -20.35 -0.56
C VAL A 403 6.98 -21.65 0.22
N ALA A 404 7.42 -21.55 1.48
CA ALA A 404 7.68 -22.69 2.35
C ALA A 404 6.38 -23.28 2.92
N THR A 405 5.35 -22.47 3.22
CA THR A 405 4.07 -22.96 3.78
C THR A 405 3.42 -24.09 2.95
N PRO A 406 3.24 -23.99 1.62
CA PRO A 406 2.65 -25.07 0.83
C PRO A 406 3.55 -26.32 0.73
N PHE A 407 4.88 -26.15 0.75
CA PHE A 407 5.82 -27.28 0.72
C PHE A 407 5.84 -28.02 2.07
N ILE A 408 5.84 -27.26 3.16
CA ILE A 408 5.76 -27.79 4.52
C ILE A 408 4.42 -28.46 4.72
N SER A 409 3.28 -27.81 4.40
CA SER A 409 1.95 -28.40 4.59
C SER A 409 1.78 -29.74 3.86
N LYS A 410 2.37 -29.88 2.66
CA LYS A 410 2.43 -31.14 1.91
C LYS A 410 3.29 -32.21 2.58
N LEU A 411 4.40 -31.83 3.23
CA LEU A 411 5.28 -32.73 3.99
C LEU A 411 4.69 -33.16 5.34
N ILE A 412 4.03 -32.26 6.06
CA ILE A 412 3.41 -32.56 7.38
C ILE A 412 1.98 -33.11 7.25
N GLY A 413 1.47 -33.33 6.04
CA GLY A 413 0.14 -33.89 5.80
C GLY A 413 -0.99 -33.07 6.41
N TYR A 414 -0.77 -31.76 6.62
CA TYR A 414 -1.76 -30.88 7.22
C TYR A 414 -2.83 -30.57 6.16
N GLN A 415 -3.89 -31.38 6.16
CA GLN A 415 -5.10 -31.09 5.39
C GLN A 415 -5.75 -29.85 6.02
N HIS A 416 -5.58 -28.69 5.40
CA HIS A 416 -6.49 -27.58 5.64
C HIS A 416 -7.86 -28.03 5.13
N THR A 417 -8.72 -28.46 6.05
CA THR A 417 -10.11 -28.76 5.73
C THR A 417 -10.82 -27.44 5.46
N THR A 418 -10.72 -26.95 4.22
CA THR A 418 -11.55 -25.84 3.75
C THR A 418 -12.99 -26.33 3.80
N ALA A 419 -13.81 -25.67 4.62
CA ALA A 419 -15.19 -26.09 4.87
C ALA A 419 -16.12 -25.90 3.66
N ILE A 420 -15.64 -25.21 2.61
CA ILE A 420 -16.35 -24.99 1.34
C ILE A 420 -15.60 -25.73 0.23
N GLN A 421 -16.29 -26.63 -0.49
CA GLN A 421 -15.75 -27.38 -1.62
C GLN A 421 -15.88 -26.52 -2.88
N PHE A 422 -14.82 -25.81 -3.24
CA PHE A 422 -14.77 -25.04 -4.49
C PHE A 422 -14.56 -25.97 -5.68
N THR A 423 -15.29 -25.71 -6.78
CA THR A 423 -15.04 -26.41 -8.04
C THR A 423 -14.00 -25.61 -8.84
N PRO A 424 -12.82 -26.17 -9.14
CA PRO A 424 -11.77 -25.44 -9.85
C PRO A 424 -12.16 -25.23 -11.32
N ILE A 425 -11.89 -24.04 -11.85
CA ILE A 425 -11.99 -23.73 -13.27
C ILE A 425 -10.63 -23.32 -13.83
N LYS A 426 -10.35 -23.67 -15.10
CA LYS A 426 -9.04 -23.38 -15.71
C LYS A 426 -9.07 -22.38 -16.85
N SER A 427 -10.21 -22.19 -17.50
CA SER A 427 -10.28 -21.34 -18.69
C SER A 427 -11.62 -20.62 -18.79
N VAL A 428 -11.66 -19.64 -19.69
CA VAL A 428 -12.88 -18.89 -20.03
C VAL A 428 -13.98 -19.83 -20.55
N ALA A 429 -13.62 -20.79 -21.41
CA ALA A 429 -14.58 -21.76 -21.95
C ALA A 429 -15.11 -22.72 -20.87
N ASP A 430 -14.25 -23.12 -19.94
CA ASP A 430 -14.61 -23.97 -18.81
C ASP A 430 -15.57 -23.25 -17.85
N LEU A 431 -15.34 -21.95 -17.60
CA LEU A 431 -16.26 -21.11 -16.84
C LEU A 431 -17.64 -21.02 -17.51
N ASP A 432 -17.69 -20.72 -18.81
CA ASP A 432 -18.96 -20.60 -19.54
C ASP A 432 -19.73 -21.93 -19.54
N ALA A 433 -19.02 -23.06 -19.64
CA ALA A 433 -19.62 -24.39 -19.52
C ALA A 433 -20.22 -24.63 -18.13
N HIS A 434 -19.54 -24.24 -17.05
CA HIS A 434 -20.06 -24.37 -15.68
C HIS A 434 -21.27 -23.46 -15.43
N ILE A 435 -21.24 -22.23 -15.96
CA ILE A 435 -22.37 -21.30 -15.88
C ILE A 435 -23.59 -21.87 -16.63
N ALA A 436 -23.40 -22.38 -17.84
CA ALA A 436 -24.49 -23.00 -18.61
C ALA A 436 -25.06 -24.24 -17.89
N ASN A 437 -24.21 -25.01 -17.21
CA ASN A 437 -24.62 -26.20 -16.45
C ASN A 437 -25.26 -25.89 -15.08
N ALA A 438 -25.23 -24.64 -14.62
CA ALA A 438 -25.78 -24.25 -13.33
C ALA A 438 -27.32 -24.32 -13.26
N ARG A 439 -28.02 -24.55 -14.40
CA ARG A 439 -29.47 -24.88 -14.50
C ARG A 439 -30.37 -24.02 -13.60
N GLY A 440 -30.17 -22.71 -13.60
CA GLY A 440 -31.00 -21.78 -12.82
C GLY A 440 -30.53 -21.51 -11.39
N LYS A 441 -29.35 -22.00 -10.99
CA LYS A 441 -28.70 -21.61 -9.73
C LYS A 441 -27.74 -20.44 -9.96
N SER A 442 -27.65 -19.55 -8.99
CA SER A 442 -26.62 -18.50 -8.97
C SER A 442 -25.22 -19.13 -8.86
N VAL A 443 -24.23 -18.51 -9.50
CA VAL A 443 -22.84 -18.97 -9.51
C VAL A 443 -21.97 -17.91 -8.83
N MET A 444 -21.07 -18.32 -7.97
CA MET A 444 -20.02 -17.49 -7.40
C MET A 444 -18.68 -17.95 -7.97
N LEU A 445 -17.92 -17.03 -8.53
CA LEU A 445 -16.56 -17.30 -9.02
C LEU A 445 -15.55 -16.54 -8.16
N ASP A 446 -14.71 -17.28 -7.44
CA ASP A 446 -13.60 -16.76 -6.65
C ASP A 446 -12.28 -16.79 -7.44
N PHE A 447 -11.59 -15.66 -7.53
CA PHE A 447 -10.22 -15.58 -8.07
C PHE A 447 -9.23 -15.68 -6.93
N TYR A 448 -8.48 -16.78 -6.92
CA TYR A 448 -7.55 -17.16 -5.86
C TYR A 448 -6.09 -17.21 -6.37
N ALA A 449 -5.14 -16.96 -5.47
CA ALA A 449 -3.76 -17.38 -5.67
C ALA A 449 -3.02 -17.69 -4.36
N ASP A 450 -2.07 -18.62 -4.40
CA ASP A 450 -1.25 -19.00 -3.22
C ASP A 450 -0.41 -17.84 -2.66
N TRP A 451 -0.03 -16.89 -3.50
CA TRP A 451 0.76 -15.70 -3.12
C TRP A 451 -0.11 -14.55 -2.61
N CYS A 452 -1.44 -14.67 -2.69
CA CYS A 452 -2.38 -13.64 -2.29
C CYS A 452 -2.71 -13.74 -0.78
N VAL A 453 -2.15 -12.81 0.01
CA VAL A 453 -2.38 -12.74 1.47
C VAL A 453 -3.86 -12.55 1.79
N SER A 454 -4.52 -11.62 1.10
CA SER A 454 -5.94 -11.34 1.31
C SER A 454 -6.86 -12.52 0.96
N CYS A 455 -6.46 -13.39 0.03
CA CYS A 455 -7.19 -14.62 -0.30
C CYS A 455 -7.16 -15.60 0.88
N LYS A 456 -5.97 -15.81 1.47
CA LYS A 456 -5.80 -16.65 2.66
C LYS A 456 -6.54 -16.09 3.88
N GLU A 457 -6.58 -14.76 4.02
CA GLU A 457 -7.38 -14.09 5.04
C GLU A 457 -8.88 -14.37 4.85
N MET A 458 -9.41 -14.30 3.62
CA MET A 458 -10.81 -14.64 3.35
C MET A 458 -11.12 -16.11 3.63
N GLU A 459 -10.24 -17.05 3.26
CA GLU A 459 -10.41 -18.47 3.61
C GLU A 459 -10.51 -18.67 5.13
N LYS A 460 -9.64 -18.00 5.89
CA LYS A 460 -9.54 -18.16 7.34
C LYS A 460 -10.60 -17.40 8.12
N LEU A 461 -11.03 -16.23 7.66
CA LEU A 461 -11.91 -15.31 8.40
C LEU A 461 -13.34 -15.23 7.86
N THR A 462 -13.53 -15.53 6.56
CA THR A 462 -14.81 -15.32 5.86
C THR A 462 -15.44 -16.65 5.47
N PHE A 463 -14.73 -17.51 4.75
CA PHE A 463 -15.24 -18.82 4.32
C PHE A 463 -15.27 -19.87 5.43
N SER A 464 -14.54 -19.65 6.52
CA SER A 464 -14.61 -20.47 7.73
C SER A 464 -15.87 -20.20 8.58
N ASN A 465 -16.57 -19.09 8.35
CA ASN A 465 -17.77 -18.72 9.08
C ASN A 465 -18.96 -19.60 8.66
N SER A 466 -19.68 -20.15 9.65
CA SER A 466 -20.79 -21.09 9.43
C SER A 466 -21.99 -20.46 8.72
N GLU A 467 -22.28 -19.19 8.92
CA GLU A 467 -23.38 -18.49 8.24
C GLU A 467 -23.04 -18.26 6.76
N VAL A 468 -21.79 -17.92 6.45
CA VAL A 468 -21.30 -17.79 5.07
C VAL A 468 -21.42 -19.13 4.34
N GLN A 469 -21.00 -20.21 4.99
CA GLN A 469 -21.13 -21.57 4.45
C GLN A 469 -22.60 -21.93 4.17
N GLN A 470 -23.52 -21.58 5.08
CA GLN A 470 -24.94 -21.83 4.87
C GLN A 470 -25.52 -21.02 3.71
N SER A 471 -25.13 -19.75 3.57
CA SER A 471 -25.56 -18.89 2.45
C SER A 471 -25.11 -19.45 1.10
N LEU A 472 -23.90 -20.03 1.06
CA LEU A 472 -23.32 -20.60 -0.15
C LEU A 472 -23.82 -22.01 -0.52
N LYS A 473 -24.56 -22.72 0.35
CA LYS A 473 -25.05 -24.09 0.06
C LYS A 473 -25.91 -24.20 -1.21
N ASN A 474 -26.63 -23.14 -1.56
CA ASN A 474 -27.53 -23.11 -2.71
C ASN A 474 -26.93 -22.42 -3.95
N ILE A 475 -25.66 -22.03 -3.87
CA ILE A 475 -24.92 -21.32 -4.92
C ILE A 475 -23.85 -22.26 -5.45
N VAL A 476 -23.61 -22.26 -6.76
CA VAL A 476 -22.50 -22.99 -7.36
C VAL A 476 -21.23 -22.20 -7.11
N VAL A 477 -20.34 -22.70 -6.26
CA VAL A 477 -19.06 -22.05 -5.93
C VAL A 477 -17.94 -22.59 -6.83
N LEU A 478 -17.42 -21.72 -7.69
CA LEU A 478 -16.31 -21.95 -8.59
C LEU A 478 -15.08 -21.19 -8.09
N GLN A 479 -13.89 -21.71 -8.36
CA GLN A 479 -12.64 -21.04 -8.06
C GLN A 479 -11.72 -21.05 -9.28
N ALA A 480 -11.27 -19.87 -9.70
CA ALA A 480 -10.19 -19.69 -10.66
C ALA A 480 -8.87 -19.54 -9.88
N ASP A 481 -8.06 -20.59 -9.89
CA ASP A 481 -6.70 -20.53 -9.36
C ASP A 481 -5.79 -19.89 -10.41
N VAL A 482 -5.41 -18.63 -10.18
CA VAL A 482 -4.52 -17.85 -11.05
C VAL A 482 -3.08 -17.83 -10.53
N THR A 483 -2.71 -18.77 -9.66
CA THR A 483 -1.35 -18.87 -9.08
C THR A 483 -0.28 -19.02 -10.17
N ALA A 484 -0.57 -19.80 -11.23
CA ALA A 484 0.38 -20.04 -12.31
C ALA A 484 0.52 -18.86 -13.28
N ASN A 485 -0.47 -17.96 -13.33
CA ASN A 485 -0.55 -16.83 -14.26
C ASN A 485 -0.35 -17.25 -15.73
N SER A 486 -1.03 -18.33 -16.10
CA SER A 486 -1.07 -18.87 -17.46
C SER A 486 -1.74 -17.90 -18.45
N GLU A 487 -1.70 -18.19 -19.75
CA GLU A 487 -2.44 -17.38 -20.74
C GLU A 487 -3.95 -17.41 -20.49
N ASP A 488 -4.48 -18.56 -20.05
CA ASP A 488 -5.89 -18.72 -19.69
C ASP A 488 -6.25 -17.91 -18.43
N ASP A 489 -5.36 -17.86 -17.43
CA ASP A 489 -5.55 -17.08 -16.20
C ASP A 489 -5.64 -15.58 -16.52
N LYS A 490 -4.74 -15.10 -17.39
CA LYS A 490 -4.73 -13.71 -17.87
C LYS A 490 -5.97 -13.40 -18.68
N ALA A 491 -6.44 -14.34 -19.51
CA ALA A 491 -7.66 -14.18 -20.28
C ALA A 491 -8.90 -14.06 -19.37
N LEU A 492 -8.98 -14.87 -18.32
CA LEU A 492 -10.03 -14.78 -17.29
C LEU A 492 -10.00 -13.43 -16.56
N LEU A 493 -8.84 -13.03 -16.01
CA LEU A 493 -8.69 -11.75 -15.33
C LEU A 493 -9.05 -10.56 -16.24
N LYS A 494 -8.58 -10.59 -17.50
CA LYS A 494 -8.85 -9.54 -18.49
C LYS A 494 -10.33 -9.45 -18.85
N ARG A 495 -11.03 -10.59 -19.00
CA ARG A 495 -12.48 -10.62 -19.31
C ARG A 495 -13.30 -9.85 -18.27
N PHE A 496 -12.92 -9.94 -17.00
CA PHE A 496 -13.68 -9.33 -15.90
C PHE A 496 -13.08 -8.03 -15.37
N GLY A 497 -12.02 -7.51 -16.02
CA GLY A 497 -11.35 -6.27 -15.62
C GLY A 497 -10.63 -6.35 -14.28
N LEU A 498 -10.17 -7.55 -13.88
CA LEU A 498 -9.46 -7.76 -12.64
C LEU A 498 -7.95 -7.63 -12.85
N PHE A 499 -7.29 -6.88 -11.97
CA PHE A 499 -5.83 -6.71 -11.97
C PHE A 499 -5.12 -7.92 -11.34
N GLY A 500 -5.80 -8.64 -10.45
CA GLY A 500 -5.30 -9.80 -9.73
C GLY A 500 -6.29 -10.20 -8.61
N PRO A 501 -5.99 -11.29 -7.89
CA PRO A 501 -6.80 -11.75 -6.76
C PRO A 501 -6.54 -10.91 -5.49
N PRO A 502 -7.47 -10.90 -4.51
CA PRO A 502 -8.76 -11.60 -4.52
C PRO A 502 -9.82 -10.81 -5.29
N GLY A 503 -10.61 -11.52 -6.08
CA GLY A 503 -11.78 -10.98 -6.76
C GLY A 503 -12.90 -12.01 -6.77
N ILE A 504 -14.10 -11.66 -6.30
CA ILE A 504 -15.25 -12.56 -6.32
C ILE A 504 -16.32 -11.95 -7.21
N LEU A 505 -16.78 -12.75 -8.17
CA LEU A 505 -17.84 -12.42 -9.10
C LEU A 505 -19.05 -13.27 -8.83
N PHE A 506 -20.23 -12.72 -9.09
CA PHE A 506 -21.48 -13.47 -8.98
C PHE A 506 -22.22 -13.42 -10.31
N PHE A 507 -22.86 -14.53 -10.64
CA PHE A 507 -23.72 -14.68 -11.81
C PHE A 507 -25.11 -15.08 -11.35
N ASN A 508 -26.14 -14.52 -11.98
CA ASN A 508 -27.53 -14.89 -11.71
C ASN A 508 -27.88 -16.26 -12.31
N ALA A 509 -29.11 -16.72 -12.06
CA ALA A 509 -29.66 -17.97 -12.59
C ALA A 509 -29.65 -18.06 -14.13
N GLN A 510 -29.61 -16.91 -14.81
CA GLN A 510 -29.56 -16.78 -16.27
C GLN A 510 -28.11 -16.75 -16.81
N GLY A 511 -27.11 -16.84 -15.94
CA GLY A 511 -25.70 -16.82 -16.30
C GLY A 511 -25.14 -15.43 -16.62
N GLN A 512 -25.85 -14.36 -16.28
CA GLN A 512 -25.38 -12.99 -16.45
C GLN A 512 -24.61 -12.53 -15.22
N GLU A 513 -23.47 -11.87 -15.42
CA GLU A 513 -22.63 -11.30 -14.36
C GLU A 513 -23.38 -10.17 -13.62
N LEU A 514 -23.51 -10.30 -12.31
CA LEU A 514 -24.02 -9.28 -11.40
C LEU A 514 -22.88 -8.33 -11.02
N LYS A 515 -22.53 -7.43 -11.93
CA LYS A 515 -21.40 -6.49 -11.78
C LYS A 515 -21.47 -5.66 -10.49
N ASN A 516 -22.68 -5.37 -10.00
CA ASN A 516 -22.95 -4.62 -8.76
C ASN A 516 -22.65 -5.40 -7.47
N LEU A 517 -22.46 -6.72 -7.55
CA LEU A 517 -22.11 -7.58 -6.42
C LEU A 517 -20.64 -8.02 -6.44
N LYS A 518 -19.85 -7.49 -7.38
CA LYS A 518 -18.41 -7.74 -7.49
C LYS A 518 -17.68 -7.35 -6.20
N VAL A 519 -16.88 -8.27 -5.68
CA VAL A 519 -16.02 -8.05 -4.52
C VAL A 519 -14.58 -7.99 -5.01
N ILE A 520 -13.85 -6.94 -4.63
CA ILE A 520 -12.42 -6.79 -4.91
C ILE A 520 -11.73 -6.55 -3.57
N GLY A 521 -10.66 -7.30 -3.30
CA GLY A 521 -9.97 -7.24 -2.02
C GLY A 521 -10.66 -8.06 -0.92
N PHE A 522 -10.11 -7.99 0.28
CA PHE A 522 -10.62 -8.71 1.46
C PHE A 522 -12.00 -8.18 1.89
N GLN A 523 -12.93 -9.10 2.18
CA GLN A 523 -14.16 -8.82 2.91
C GLN A 523 -14.30 -9.80 4.08
N ASN A 524 -14.68 -9.28 5.25
CA ASN A 524 -15.04 -10.09 6.42
C ASN A 524 -16.39 -10.83 6.22
N ALA A 525 -16.70 -11.77 7.11
CA ALA A 525 -17.90 -12.61 7.03
C ALA A 525 -19.21 -11.80 6.94
N GLU A 526 -19.40 -10.79 7.78
CA GLU A 526 -20.64 -10.00 7.82
C GLU A 526 -20.89 -9.23 6.51
N LYS A 527 -19.85 -8.56 5.99
CA LYS A 527 -19.95 -7.82 4.72
C LYS A 527 -20.17 -8.76 3.54
N PHE A 528 -19.54 -9.94 3.58
CA PHE A 528 -19.72 -10.96 2.56
C PHE A 528 -21.13 -11.58 2.58
N LEU A 529 -21.73 -11.75 3.77
CA LEU A 529 -23.11 -12.19 3.93
C LEU A 529 -24.12 -11.20 3.35
N ILE A 530 -23.90 -9.90 3.55
CA ILE A 530 -24.75 -8.87 2.93
C ILE A 530 -24.70 -8.99 1.40
N THR A 531 -23.54 -9.27 0.83
CA THR A 531 -23.37 -9.44 -0.62
C THR A 531 -24.06 -10.71 -1.11
N THR A 532 -23.86 -11.84 -0.44
CA THR A 532 -24.46 -13.13 -0.84
C THR A 532 -25.99 -13.17 -0.63
N ASN A 533 -26.52 -12.46 0.37
CA ASN A 533 -27.97 -12.39 0.59
C ASN A 533 -28.71 -11.62 -0.51
N LYS A 534 -28.04 -10.73 -1.23
CA LYS A 534 -28.61 -10.05 -2.42
C LYS A 534 -28.75 -10.98 -3.64
N LEU A 535 -28.26 -12.22 -3.56
CA LEU A 535 -28.38 -13.24 -4.62
C LEU A 535 -29.60 -14.15 -4.47
N LYS A 536 -30.29 -14.09 -3.31
CA LYS A 536 -31.56 -14.76 -3.03
C LYS A 536 -32.69 -13.83 -3.41
#